data_AF-A0A952RN31-F1
#
_entry.id   AF-A0A952RN31-F1
#
_cell.length_a   1.000
_cell.length_b   1.000
_cell.length_c   1.000
_cell.angle_alpha   90.00
_cell.angle_beta   90.00
_cell.angle_gamma   90.00
#
_symmetry.space_group_name_H-M   'P 1'
#
loop_
_entity.id
_entity.type
_entity.pdbx_description
1 polymer ?
#
loop_
_entity_poly.entity_id
_entity_poly.type
_entity_poly.pdbx_seq_one_letter_code
_entity_poly.pdbx_strand_id
1 'polypeptide(L)'
;MNVALPPLPVFSIPDARIGEGLIAHVQSVNSFAAVAAWDRDANAFASYVKGFLAAVPNIEYQIGVVEQHARHAHASRGFFEKTFGSPPMTAEIQAMRQQLRVAVVALTGIVEQLESLIDQTPDNPEEKKALLADLKALKKELSQEKKELSLAMREVRANARRAGANVGGFFSTPRSRRYERMQIRFNKEAALQPHEDEKAAIERRIMSVERLILWVERIN
;
A
#
# COMPACT_ATOMS: atom_id res chain seq x y z
N MET A 1 30.83 32.22 -26.14
CA MET A 1 29.91 32.87 -25.18
C MET A 1 29.64 31.90 -24.06
N ASN A 2 29.94 32.26 -22.81
CA ASN A 2 29.52 31.45 -21.66
C ASN A 2 28.04 31.73 -21.40
N VAL A 3 27.17 30.77 -21.75
CA VAL A 3 25.75 30.83 -21.38
C VAL A 3 25.67 30.44 -19.90
N ALA A 4 25.31 31.40 -19.04
CA ALA A 4 25.06 31.12 -17.62
C ALA A 4 23.82 30.22 -17.49
N LEU A 5 23.96 29.10 -16.77
CA LEU A 5 22.84 28.20 -16.52
C LEU A 5 21.89 28.82 -15.48
N PRO A 6 20.57 28.66 -15.63
CA PRO A 6 19.64 29.05 -14.58
C PRO A 6 19.90 28.22 -13.32
N PRO A 7 19.68 28.79 -12.11
CA PRO A 7 19.81 28.03 -10.87
C PRO A 7 18.75 26.92 -10.81
N LEU A 8 19.08 25.84 -10.11
CA LEU A 8 18.11 24.78 -9.83
C LEU A 8 16.97 25.32 -8.94
N PRO A 9 15.72 24.87 -9.16
CA PRO A 9 14.61 25.26 -8.30
C PRO A 9 14.84 24.75 -6.87
N VAL A 10 14.56 25.61 -5.90
CA VAL A 10 14.62 25.26 -4.47
C VAL A 10 13.19 25.01 -3.99
N PHE A 11 12.95 23.83 -3.43
CA PHE A 11 11.67 23.45 -2.83
C PHE A 11 11.89 22.75 -1.50
N SER A 12 10.95 22.92 -0.57
CA SER A 12 10.96 22.23 0.72
C SER A 12 10.05 21.02 0.64
N ILE A 13 10.61 19.83 0.84
CA ILE A 13 9.84 18.59 0.93
C ILE A 13 9.30 18.49 2.37
N PRO A 14 8.00 18.22 2.57
CA PRO A 14 7.45 17.88 3.88
C PRO A 14 8.23 16.76 4.56
N ASP A 15 8.52 16.89 5.85
CA ASP A 15 9.21 15.83 6.59
C ASP A 15 8.26 14.66 6.86
N ALA A 16 8.49 13.55 6.14
CA ALA A 16 7.71 12.32 6.27
C ALA A 16 7.69 11.78 7.72
N ARG A 17 8.73 12.04 8.51
CA ARG A 17 8.83 11.58 9.90
C ARG A 17 7.74 12.15 10.80
N ILE A 18 7.22 13.34 10.47
CA ILE A 18 6.10 13.94 11.20
C ILE A 18 4.84 13.08 11.01
N GLY A 19 4.53 12.70 9.77
CA GLY A 19 3.41 11.84 9.45
C GLY A 19 3.55 10.44 10.04
N GLU A 20 4.74 9.83 9.94
CA GLU A 20 5.05 8.55 10.59
C GLU A 20 4.86 8.62 12.12
N GLY A 21 5.28 9.72 12.73
CA GLY A 21 5.08 9.98 14.16
C GLY A 21 3.60 10.08 14.54
N LEU A 22 2.78 10.76 13.74
CA LEU A 22 1.34 10.86 13.94
C LEU A 22 0.65 9.50 13.81
N ILE A 23 1.03 8.70 12.80
CA ILE A 23 0.54 7.33 12.60
C ILE A 23 0.90 6.44 13.80
N ALA A 24 2.10 6.56 14.35
CA ALA A 24 2.49 5.80 15.53
C ALA A 24 1.74 6.27 16.80
N HIS A 25 1.53 7.58 16.94
CA HIS A 25 0.94 8.19 18.12
C HIS A 25 -0.54 7.81 18.31
N VAL A 26 -1.32 7.63 17.23
CA VAL A 26 -2.76 7.32 17.29
C VAL A 26 -3.09 6.13 18.20
N GLN A 27 -2.22 5.11 18.23
CA GLN A 27 -2.44 3.89 19.02
C GLN A 27 -2.34 4.12 20.54
N SER A 28 -1.72 5.22 20.96
CA SER A 28 -1.60 5.61 22.36
C SER A 28 -2.73 6.53 22.83
N VAL A 29 -3.51 7.09 21.90
CA VAL A 29 -4.65 7.96 22.19
C VAL A 29 -5.75 7.15 22.89
N ASN A 30 -6.24 7.68 24.02
CA ASN A 30 -7.17 6.97 24.90
C ASN A 30 -8.28 7.87 25.47
N SER A 31 -8.43 9.10 24.98
CA SER A 31 -9.52 9.99 25.37
C SER A 31 -10.01 10.82 24.20
N PHE A 32 -11.27 11.23 24.21
CA PHE A 32 -11.85 12.03 23.12
C PHE A 32 -11.11 13.37 22.92
N ALA A 33 -10.65 13.99 24.01
CA ALA A 33 -9.85 15.21 23.92
C ALA A 33 -8.50 14.97 23.21
N ALA A 34 -7.86 13.83 23.47
CA ALA A 34 -6.62 13.45 22.81
C ALA A 34 -6.85 13.02 21.35
N VAL A 35 -8.00 12.40 21.04
CA VAL A 35 -8.44 12.12 19.67
C VAL A 35 -8.57 13.42 18.90
N ALA A 36 -9.37 14.38 19.40
CA ALA A 36 -9.58 15.66 18.75
C ALA A 36 -8.28 16.48 18.55
N ALA A 37 -7.32 16.36 19.48
CA ALA A 37 -6.00 16.97 19.33
C ALA A 37 -5.19 16.28 18.22
N TRP A 38 -5.14 14.95 18.23
CA TRP A 38 -4.47 14.16 17.20
C TRP A 38 -5.08 14.39 15.82
N ASP A 39 -6.41 14.40 15.70
CA ASP A 39 -7.13 14.64 14.44
C ASP A 39 -6.82 16.00 13.86
N ARG A 40 -6.71 17.04 14.69
CA ARG A 40 -6.29 18.37 14.25
C ARG A 40 -4.88 18.36 13.67
N ASP A 41 -3.94 17.73 14.36
CA ASP A 41 -2.54 17.66 13.93
C ASP A 41 -2.40 16.82 12.65
N ALA A 42 -3.12 15.70 12.56
CA ALA A 42 -3.19 14.84 11.38
C ALA A 42 -3.78 15.56 10.17
N ASN A 43 -4.90 16.26 10.33
CA ASN A 43 -5.53 17.05 9.27
C ASN A 43 -4.64 18.23 8.82
N ALA A 44 -3.96 18.89 9.76
CA ALA A 44 -3.03 19.96 9.43
C ALA A 44 -1.85 19.46 8.60
N PHE A 45 -1.24 18.33 9.00
CA PHE A 45 -0.17 17.71 8.24
C PHE A 45 -0.64 17.21 6.86
N ALA A 46 -1.78 16.52 6.79
CA ALA A 46 -2.35 16.03 5.54
C ALA A 46 -2.64 17.19 4.57
N SER A 47 -3.19 18.30 5.06
CA SER A 47 -3.45 19.50 4.26
C SER A 47 -2.15 20.13 3.74
N TYR A 48 -1.12 20.21 4.58
CA TYR A 48 0.19 20.70 4.18
C TYR A 48 0.82 19.84 3.07
N VAL A 49 0.79 18.52 3.22
CA VAL A 49 1.30 17.58 2.21
C VAL A 49 0.49 17.66 0.92
N LYS A 50 -0.84 17.71 0.98
CA LYS A 50 -1.69 17.89 -0.22
C LYS A 50 -1.35 19.17 -0.97
N GLY A 51 -1.08 20.26 -0.25
CA GLY A 51 -0.60 21.51 -0.84
C GLY A 51 0.73 21.34 -1.57
N PHE A 52 1.69 20.63 -0.98
CA PHE A 52 2.95 20.28 -1.64
C PHE A 52 2.72 19.41 -2.87
N LEU A 53 1.92 18.35 -2.77
CA LEU A 53 1.62 17.43 -3.88
C LEU A 53 0.95 18.17 -5.05
N ALA A 54 0.06 19.12 -4.78
CA ALA A 54 -0.55 19.97 -5.80
C ALA A 54 0.47 20.87 -6.51
N ALA A 55 1.59 21.23 -5.86
CA ALA A 55 2.66 22.03 -6.43
C ALA A 55 3.68 21.21 -7.25
N VAL A 56 3.71 19.88 -7.10
CA VAL A 56 4.67 18.97 -7.77
C VAL A 56 4.71 19.16 -9.29
N PRO A 57 3.58 19.25 -10.03
CA PRO A 57 3.62 19.43 -11.48
C PRO A 57 4.36 20.71 -11.90
N ASN A 58 4.22 21.80 -11.14
CA ASN A 58 4.93 23.05 -11.39
C ASN A 58 6.44 22.92 -11.07
N ILE A 59 6.80 22.19 -10.00
CA ILE A 59 8.20 21.89 -9.68
C ILE A 59 8.84 21.07 -10.81
N GLU A 60 8.15 20.02 -11.29
CA GLU A 60 8.63 19.20 -12.41
C GLU A 60 8.80 20.02 -13.69
N TYR A 61 7.87 20.94 -13.97
CA TYR A 61 7.97 21.88 -15.08
C TYR A 61 9.24 22.74 -14.97
N GLN A 62 9.50 23.34 -13.80
CA GLN A 62 10.71 24.15 -13.57
C GLN A 62 12.00 23.34 -13.74
N ILE A 63 12.04 22.11 -13.22
CA ILE A 63 13.17 21.19 -13.44
C ILE A 63 13.35 20.91 -14.94
N GLY A 64 12.26 20.71 -15.67
CA GLY A 64 12.27 20.50 -17.13
C GLY A 64 12.83 21.70 -17.89
N VAL A 65 12.48 22.92 -17.49
CA VAL A 65 13.03 24.16 -18.08
C VAL A 65 14.55 24.22 -17.86
N VAL A 66 15.04 23.97 -16.64
CA VAL A 66 16.48 23.96 -16.35
C VAL A 66 17.22 22.89 -17.16
N GLU A 67 16.63 21.69 -17.28
CA GLU A 67 17.18 20.61 -18.10
C GLU A 67 17.30 20.99 -19.57
N GLN A 68 16.28 21.64 -20.15
CA GLN A 68 16.34 22.12 -21.53
C GLN A 68 17.44 23.17 -21.72
N HIS A 69 17.58 24.14 -20.80
CA HIS A 69 18.66 25.12 -20.86
C HIS A 69 20.04 24.48 -20.76
N ALA A 70 20.21 23.49 -19.88
CA ALA A 70 21.45 22.72 -19.77
C ALA A 70 21.79 21.95 -21.06
N ARG A 71 20.78 21.34 -21.69
CA ARG A 71 20.92 20.65 -22.99
C ARG A 71 21.28 21.63 -24.12
N HIS A 72 20.63 22.78 -24.21
CA HIS A 72 20.94 23.81 -25.20
C HIS A 72 22.35 24.39 -25.01
N ALA A 73 22.75 24.67 -23.77
CA ALA A 73 24.09 25.14 -23.46
C ALA A 73 25.15 24.11 -23.86
N HIS A 74 24.95 22.82 -23.58
CA HIS A 74 25.84 21.76 -24.04
C HIS A 74 25.84 21.61 -25.57
N ALA A 75 24.68 21.72 -26.22
CA ALA A 75 24.56 21.70 -27.67
C ALA A 75 25.22 22.90 -28.37
N SER A 76 25.55 23.97 -27.64
CA SER A 76 26.32 25.12 -28.16
C SER A 76 27.85 24.94 -28.06
N ARG A 77 28.34 23.88 -27.41
CA ARG A 77 29.78 23.60 -27.20
C ARG A 77 30.48 23.01 -28.43
N GLY A 78 31.81 22.97 -28.41
CA GLY A 78 32.63 22.40 -29.48
C GLY A 78 32.41 20.89 -29.66
N PHE A 79 32.75 20.34 -30.83
CA PHE A 79 32.51 18.93 -31.18
C PHE A 79 33.09 17.94 -30.15
N PHE A 80 34.32 18.16 -29.68
CA PHE A 80 34.98 17.29 -28.68
C PHE A 80 34.30 17.33 -27.31
N GLU A 81 33.81 18.49 -26.87
CA GLU A 81 33.09 18.62 -25.60
C GLU A 81 31.68 18.00 -25.67
N LYS A 82 31.09 17.93 -26.86
CA LYS A 82 29.81 17.26 -27.09
C LYS A 82 29.90 15.74 -27.11
N THR A 83 30.96 15.20 -27.72
CA THR A 83 31.14 13.74 -27.88
C THR A 83 31.71 13.08 -26.63
N PHE A 84 32.56 13.78 -25.86
CA PHE A 84 33.22 13.22 -24.69
C PHE A 84 32.78 13.84 -23.35
N GLY A 85 32.00 14.92 -23.37
CA GLY A 85 31.47 15.56 -22.16
C GLY A 85 29.98 15.26 -21.95
N SER A 86 29.58 14.97 -20.71
CA SER A 86 28.17 14.94 -20.33
C SER A 86 27.61 16.38 -20.21
N PRO A 87 26.31 16.59 -20.43
CA PRO A 87 25.72 17.91 -20.19
C PRO A 87 25.86 18.29 -18.70
N PRO A 88 26.21 19.55 -18.40
CA PRO A 88 26.36 20.02 -17.03
C PRO A 88 25.04 19.82 -16.25
N MET A 89 25.13 19.52 -14.96
CA MET A 89 23.97 19.37 -14.03
C MET A 89 23.02 18.21 -14.32
N THR A 90 23.29 17.31 -15.27
CA THR A 90 22.41 16.17 -15.58
C THR A 90 22.23 15.22 -14.40
N ALA A 91 23.32 14.87 -13.71
CA ALA A 91 23.27 14.03 -12.52
C ALA A 91 22.49 14.69 -11.36
N GLU A 92 22.66 16.00 -11.16
CA GLU A 92 21.95 16.77 -10.13
C GLU A 92 20.45 16.85 -10.42
N ILE A 93 20.06 17.11 -11.68
CA ILE A 93 18.68 17.13 -12.14
C ILE A 93 18.02 15.75 -11.98
N GLN A 94 18.74 14.68 -12.34
CA GLN A 94 18.26 13.31 -12.16
C GLN A 94 18.09 12.96 -10.67
N ALA A 95 19.07 13.33 -9.83
CA ALA A 95 18.98 13.14 -8.39
C ALA A 95 17.79 13.90 -7.78
N MET A 96 17.57 15.15 -8.18
CA MET A 96 16.45 15.97 -7.75
C MET A 96 15.10 15.36 -8.15
N ARG A 97 14.96 14.89 -9.40
CA ARG A 97 13.75 14.18 -9.84
C ARG A 97 13.52 12.88 -9.07
N GLN A 98 14.59 12.12 -8.81
CA GLN A 98 14.48 10.88 -8.06
C GLN A 98 14.05 11.15 -6.61
N GLN A 99 14.64 12.15 -5.96
CA GLN A 99 14.24 12.59 -4.62
C GLN A 99 12.77 13.01 -4.59
N LEU A 100 12.34 13.82 -5.56
CA LEU A 100 10.94 14.26 -5.67
C LEU A 100 9.98 13.08 -5.84
N ARG A 101 10.30 12.12 -6.71
CA ARG A 101 9.48 10.92 -6.93
C ARG A 101 9.37 10.05 -5.68
N VAL A 102 10.49 9.80 -5.01
CA VAL A 102 10.50 9.02 -3.76
C VAL A 102 9.67 9.74 -2.69
N ALA A 103 9.83 11.05 -2.55
CA ALA A 103 9.06 11.85 -1.61
C ALA A 103 7.56 11.82 -1.91
N VAL A 104 7.15 11.98 -3.17
CA VAL A 104 5.74 11.92 -3.59
C VAL A 104 5.12 10.58 -3.20
N VAL A 105 5.76 9.47 -3.54
CA VAL A 105 5.23 8.13 -3.21
C VAL A 105 5.09 7.95 -1.70
N ALA A 106 6.13 8.31 -0.93
CA ALA A 106 6.12 8.19 0.52
C ALA A 106 5.03 9.07 1.17
N LEU A 107 4.95 10.34 0.77
CA LEU A 107 4.00 11.30 1.33
C LEU A 107 2.55 10.98 0.97
N THR A 108 2.27 10.52 -0.25
CA THR A 108 0.93 10.06 -0.64
C THR A 108 0.49 8.89 0.24
N GLY A 109 1.35 7.87 0.42
CA GLY A 109 1.01 6.73 1.28
C GLY A 109 0.77 7.12 2.74
N ILE A 110 1.53 8.08 3.27
CA ILE A 110 1.33 8.61 4.63
C ILE A 110 -0.01 9.34 4.74
N VAL A 111 -0.37 10.18 3.77
CA VAL A 111 -1.64 10.91 3.78
C VAL A 111 -2.82 9.96 3.69
N GLU A 112 -2.80 9.00 2.77
CA GLU A 112 -3.85 7.98 2.65
C GLU A 112 -4.03 7.21 3.96
N GLN A 113 -2.93 6.87 4.64
CA GLN A 113 -2.99 6.19 5.92
C GLN A 113 -3.54 7.08 7.03
N LEU A 114 -3.16 8.37 7.09
CA LEU A 114 -3.69 9.31 8.07
C LEU A 114 -5.19 9.55 7.86
N GLU A 115 -5.64 9.74 6.63
CA GLU A 115 -7.06 9.90 6.30
C GLU A 115 -7.87 8.68 6.72
N SER A 116 -7.37 7.48 6.41
CA SER A 116 -8.03 6.25 6.86
C SER A 116 -8.09 6.12 8.38
N LEU A 117 -7.12 6.69 9.11
CA LEU A 117 -7.12 6.66 10.58
C LEU A 117 -8.08 7.71 11.15
N ILE A 118 -8.12 8.91 10.57
CA ILE A 118 -9.08 9.98 10.91
C ILE A 118 -10.52 9.48 10.72
N ASP A 119 -10.81 8.76 9.64
CA ASP A 119 -12.14 8.18 9.43
C ASP A 119 -12.51 7.09 10.46
N GLN A 120 -11.50 6.54 11.16
CA GLN A 120 -11.66 5.47 12.15
C GLN A 120 -11.55 5.98 13.60
N THR A 121 -11.39 7.29 13.80
CA THR A 121 -11.32 7.89 15.14
C THR A 121 -12.67 8.49 15.52
N PRO A 122 -13.33 8.02 16.59
CA PRO A 122 -14.60 8.59 17.01
C PRO A 122 -14.37 9.89 17.79
N ASP A 123 -15.09 10.96 17.44
CA ASP A 123 -14.97 12.26 18.10
C ASP A 123 -15.76 12.34 19.41
N ASN A 124 -16.79 11.50 19.55
CA ASN A 124 -17.71 11.53 20.68
C ASN A 124 -18.24 10.13 21.09
N PRO A 125 -18.88 10.00 22.26
CA PRO A 125 -19.38 8.71 22.74
C PRO A 125 -20.44 8.05 21.84
N GLU A 126 -21.23 8.83 21.11
CA GLU A 126 -22.26 8.30 20.22
C GLU A 126 -21.63 7.68 18.97
N GLU A 127 -20.67 8.38 18.35
CA GLU A 127 -19.86 7.86 17.25
C GLU A 127 -19.03 6.66 17.68
N LYS A 128 -18.42 6.68 18.86
CA LYS A 128 -17.72 5.52 19.43
C LYS A 128 -18.64 4.30 19.45
N LYS A 129 -19.89 4.46 19.89
CA LYS A 129 -20.86 3.36 19.96
C LYS A 129 -21.25 2.88 18.56
N ALA A 130 -21.49 3.79 17.61
CA ALA A 130 -21.82 3.46 16.23
C ALA A 130 -20.66 2.70 15.56
N LEU A 131 -19.44 3.24 15.63
CA LEU A 131 -18.23 2.62 15.09
C LEU A 131 -17.99 1.22 15.69
N LEU A 132 -18.18 1.05 17.00
CA LEU A 132 -18.06 -0.29 17.61
C LEU A 132 -19.12 -1.26 17.11
N ALA A 133 -20.33 -0.82 16.82
CA ALA A 133 -21.37 -1.66 16.25
C ALA A 133 -20.98 -2.10 14.83
N ASP A 134 -20.51 -1.17 14.01
CA ASP A 134 -20.07 -1.44 12.63
C ASP A 134 -18.88 -2.39 12.59
N LEU A 135 -17.86 -2.16 13.43
CA LEU A 135 -16.70 -3.05 13.52
C LEU A 135 -17.08 -4.46 13.99
N LYS A 136 -18.03 -4.59 14.93
CA LYS A 136 -18.54 -5.90 15.38
C LYS A 136 -19.35 -6.60 14.29
N ALA A 137 -20.12 -5.86 13.49
CA ALA A 137 -20.82 -6.39 12.32
C ALA A 137 -19.84 -6.88 11.26
N LEU A 138 -18.85 -6.05 10.88
CA LEU A 138 -17.80 -6.41 9.92
C LEU A 138 -17.02 -7.65 10.36
N LYS A 139 -16.63 -7.73 11.64
CA LYS A 139 -15.97 -8.93 12.19
C LYS A 139 -16.83 -10.20 12.01
N LYS A 140 -18.14 -10.08 12.22
CA LYS A 140 -19.09 -11.19 12.09
C LYS A 140 -19.20 -11.63 10.63
N GLU A 141 -19.28 -10.68 9.69
CA GLU A 141 -19.31 -10.94 8.24
C GLU A 141 -18.04 -11.66 7.79
N LEU A 142 -16.85 -11.12 8.11
CA LEU A 142 -15.57 -11.79 7.80
C LEU A 142 -15.47 -13.19 8.41
N SER A 143 -16.03 -13.39 9.60
CA SER A 143 -16.08 -14.71 10.25
C SER A 143 -17.03 -15.68 9.54
N GLN A 144 -18.09 -15.19 8.90
CA GLN A 144 -18.98 -16.00 8.07
C GLN A 144 -18.30 -16.36 6.76
N GLU A 145 -17.70 -15.41 6.05
CA GLU A 145 -16.92 -15.65 4.83
C GLU A 145 -15.81 -16.70 5.07
N LYS A 146 -15.07 -16.58 6.18
CA LYS A 146 -14.05 -17.57 6.57
C LYS A 146 -14.64 -18.98 6.73
N LYS A 147 -15.86 -19.10 7.27
CA LYS A 147 -16.56 -20.39 7.42
C LYS A 147 -16.97 -20.94 6.07
N GLU A 148 -17.49 -20.11 5.18
CA GLU A 148 -17.88 -20.48 3.82
C GLU A 148 -16.69 -21.00 3.01
N LEU A 149 -15.56 -20.29 3.03
CA LEU A 149 -14.31 -20.78 2.43
C LEU A 149 -13.86 -22.11 3.04
N SER A 150 -13.97 -22.25 4.36
CA SER A 150 -13.63 -23.51 5.02
C SER A 150 -14.53 -24.67 4.58
N LEU A 151 -15.80 -24.40 4.24
CA LEU A 151 -16.72 -25.38 3.67
C LEU A 151 -16.34 -25.72 2.22
N ALA A 152 -16.06 -24.72 1.38
CA ALA A 152 -15.59 -24.92 0.00
C ALA A 152 -14.31 -25.78 -0.05
N MET A 153 -13.34 -25.47 0.82
CA MET A 153 -12.11 -26.29 0.94
C MET A 153 -12.39 -27.73 1.38
N ARG A 154 -13.38 -27.95 2.28
CA ARG A 154 -13.79 -29.30 2.68
C ARG A 154 -14.38 -30.06 1.49
N GLU A 155 -15.16 -29.38 0.65
CA GLU A 155 -15.72 -29.96 -0.56
C GLU A 155 -14.65 -30.35 -1.57
N VAL A 156 -13.66 -29.48 -1.85
CA VAL A 156 -12.51 -29.81 -2.70
C VAL A 156 -11.79 -31.07 -2.20
N ARG A 157 -11.55 -31.16 -0.88
CA ARG A 157 -10.93 -32.35 -0.27
C ARG A 157 -11.83 -33.59 -0.39
N ALA A 158 -13.14 -33.46 -0.23
CA ALA A 158 -14.07 -34.57 -0.40
C ALA A 158 -14.11 -35.07 -1.86
N ASN A 159 -14.13 -34.15 -2.83
CA ASN A 159 -14.10 -34.48 -4.25
C ASN A 159 -12.79 -35.18 -4.65
N ALA A 160 -11.64 -34.71 -4.14
CA ALA A 160 -10.36 -35.39 -4.36
C ALA A 160 -10.32 -36.79 -3.73
N ARG A 161 -10.94 -37.00 -2.56
CA ARG A 161 -11.06 -38.35 -1.97
C ARG A 161 -11.94 -39.27 -2.82
N ARG A 162 -13.09 -38.78 -3.30
CA ARG A 162 -13.98 -39.54 -4.21
C ARG A 162 -13.26 -39.90 -5.52
N ALA A 163 -12.57 -38.94 -6.12
CA ALA A 163 -11.74 -39.18 -7.31
C ALA A 163 -10.63 -40.21 -7.03
N GLY A 164 -9.98 -40.12 -5.86
CA GLY A 164 -8.97 -41.08 -5.42
C GLY A 164 -9.49 -42.50 -5.21
N ALA A 165 -10.73 -42.64 -4.73
CA ALA A 165 -11.40 -43.93 -4.56
C ALA A 165 -11.74 -44.58 -5.91
N ASN A 166 -11.99 -43.76 -6.94
CA ASN A 166 -12.30 -44.20 -8.31
C ASN A 166 -11.03 -44.40 -9.18
N VAL A 167 -9.83 -44.40 -8.58
CA VAL A 167 -8.58 -44.65 -9.32
C VAL A 167 -8.50 -46.11 -9.74
N GLY A 168 -8.35 -46.32 -11.04
CA GLY A 168 -8.24 -47.64 -11.66
C GLY A 168 -9.57 -48.32 -11.96
N GLY A 169 -9.63 -48.97 -13.13
CA GLY A 169 -10.69 -49.89 -13.55
C GLY A 169 -10.14 -51.28 -13.91
N PHE A 170 -11.02 -52.15 -14.43
CA PHE A 170 -10.75 -53.56 -14.74
C PHE A 170 -9.49 -53.81 -15.60
N PHE A 171 -9.08 -52.81 -16.42
CA PHE A 171 -7.92 -52.88 -17.30
C PHE A 171 -6.77 -51.90 -16.95
N SER A 172 -6.79 -51.31 -15.76
CA SER A 172 -5.77 -50.31 -15.37
C SER A 172 -4.46 -50.95 -14.89
N THR A 173 -3.32 -50.44 -15.37
CA THR A 173 -1.99 -50.90 -14.97
C THR A 173 -1.51 -50.19 -13.69
N PRO A 174 -0.57 -50.77 -12.92
CA PRO A 174 0.01 -50.10 -11.75
C PRO A 174 0.61 -48.73 -12.07
N ARG A 175 1.22 -48.60 -13.26
CA ARG A 175 1.80 -47.34 -13.73
C ARG A 175 0.72 -46.29 -14.01
N SER A 176 -0.37 -46.63 -14.69
CA SER A 176 -1.46 -45.67 -14.97
C SER A 176 -2.15 -45.18 -13.70
N ARG A 177 -2.43 -46.08 -12.74
CA ARG A 177 -3.01 -45.73 -11.42
C ARG A 177 -2.13 -44.74 -10.64
N ARG A 178 -0.80 -44.85 -10.75
CA ARG A 178 0.14 -43.91 -10.12
C ARG A 178 0.01 -42.51 -10.72
N TYR A 179 -0.05 -42.41 -12.05
CA TYR A 179 -0.25 -41.12 -12.73
C TYR A 179 -1.60 -40.50 -12.39
N GLU A 180 -2.68 -41.29 -12.35
CA GLU A 180 -4.01 -40.80 -11.95
C GLU A 180 -4.01 -40.22 -10.52
N ARG A 181 -3.42 -40.93 -9.55
CA ARG A 181 -3.27 -40.43 -8.16
C ARG A 181 -2.46 -39.14 -8.09
N MET A 182 -1.41 -39.06 -8.89
CA MET A 182 -0.57 -37.87 -8.96
C MET A 182 -1.36 -36.69 -9.54
N GLN A 183 -2.12 -36.90 -10.61
CA GLN A 183 -2.98 -35.87 -11.21
C GLN A 183 -4.05 -35.39 -10.22
N ILE A 184 -4.71 -36.30 -9.51
CA ILE A 184 -5.71 -35.95 -8.49
C ILE A 184 -5.08 -35.09 -7.39
N ARG A 185 -3.84 -35.41 -6.97
CA ARG A 185 -3.11 -34.58 -6.00
C ARG A 185 -2.85 -33.19 -6.55
N PHE A 186 -2.29 -33.08 -7.76
CA PHE A 186 -2.02 -31.78 -8.38
C PHE A 186 -3.30 -30.95 -8.54
N ASN A 187 -4.38 -31.55 -9.03
CA ASN A 187 -5.66 -30.85 -9.17
C ASN A 187 -6.23 -30.41 -7.81
N LYS A 188 -6.09 -31.23 -6.76
CA LYS A 188 -6.51 -30.87 -5.41
C LYS A 188 -5.72 -29.68 -4.86
N GLU A 189 -4.38 -29.71 -4.96
CA GLU A 189 -3.55 -28.60 -4.47
C GLU A 189 -3.84 -27.31 -5.25
N ALA A 190 -3.93 -27.40 -6.58
CA ALA A 190 -4.28 -26.24 -7.43
C ALA A 190 -5.66 -25.65 -7.09
N ALA A 191 -6.64 -26.49 -6.76
CA ALA A 191 -7.97 -26.04 -6.35
C ALA A 191 -8.02 -25.50 -4.91
N LEU A 192 -7.14 -25.96 -4.01
CA LEU A 192 -7.11 -25.48 -2.62
C LEU A 192 -6.37 -24.16 -2.47
N GLN A 193 -5.29 -23.96 -3.22
CA GLN A 193 -4.42 -22.79 -3.09
C GLN A 193 -5.15 -21.43 -3.05
N PRO A 194 -6.06 -21.09 -3.98
CA PRO A 194 -6.75 -19.80 -3.92
C PRO A 194 -7.57 -19.61 -2.63
N HIS A 195 -8.21 -20.68 -2.13
CA HIS A 195 -8.97 -20.63 -0.89
C HIS A 195 -8.07 -20.51 0.35
N GLU A 196 -6.87 -21.07 0.32
CA GLU A 196 -5.88 -20.92 1.40
C GLU A 196 -5.36 -19.48 1.48
N ASP A 197 -5.04 -18.89 0.34
CA ASP A 197 -4.59 -17.50 0.23
C ASP A 197 -5.68 -16.53 0.69
N GLU A 198 -6.92 -16.73 0.23
CA GLU A 198 -8.07 -15.91 0.60
C GLU A 198 -8.41 -16.03 2.08
N LYS A 199 -8.40 -17.26 2.63
CA LYS A 199 -8.62 -17.49 4.06
C LYS A 199 -7.55 -16.79 4.91
N ALA A 200 -6.29 -16.84 4.51
CA ALA A 200 -5.21 -16.13 5.20
C ALA A 200 -5.36 -14.60 5.10
N ALA A 201 -5.89 -14.08 3.98
CA ALA A 201 -6.23 -12.67 3.86
C ALA A 201 -7.37 -12.26 4.81
N ILE A 202 -8.45 -13.05 4.90
CA ILE A 202 -9.56 -12.79 5.83
C ILE A 202 -9.11 -12.89 7.29
N GLU A 203 -8.26 -13.86 7.64
CA GLU A 203 -7.71 -13.95 9.00
C GLU A 203 -6.92 -12.70 9.39
N ARG A 204 -6.11 -12.15 8.47
CA ARG A 204 -5.42 -10.87 8.69
C ARG A 204 -6.39 -9.71 8.89
N ARG A 205 -7.48 -9.65 8.12
CA ARG A 205 -8.54 -8.62 8.27
C ARG A 205 -9.28 -8.75 9.60
N ILE A 206 -9.59 -9.97 10.05
CA ILE A 206 -10.22 -10.18 11.36
C ILE A 206 -9.30 -9.66 12.47
N MET A 207 -8.01 -9.98 12.42
CA MET A 207 -7.04 -9.50 13.41
C MET A 207 -6.86 -7.96 13.38
N SER A 208 -6.97 -7.30 12.22
CA SER A 208 -6.93 -5.83 12.17
C SER A 208 -8.19 -5.22 12.78
N VAL A 209 -9.37 -5.74 12.47
CA VAL A 209 -10.64 -5.28 13.04
C VAL A 209 -10.68 -5.50 14.56
N GLU A 210 -10.19 -6.64 15.06
CA GLU A 210 -10.10 -6.89 16.50
C GLU A 210 -9.20 -5.90 17.22
N ARG A 211 -8.04 -5.58 16.65
CA ARG A 211 -7.14 -4.56 17.20
C ARG A 211 -7.81 -3.19 17.25
N LEU A 212 -8.55 -2.83 16.20
CA LEU A 212 -9.27 -1.56 16.13
C LEU A 212 -10.40 -1.50 17.16
N ILE A 213 -11.19 -2.57 17.31
CA ILE A 213 -12.23 -2.68 18.36
C ILE A 213 -11.61 -2.43 19.75
N LEU A 214 -10.52 -3.13 20.08
CA LEU A 214 -9.86 -2.99 21.38
C LEU A 214 -9.32 -1.57 21.60
N TRP A 215 -8.81 -0.93 20.55
CA TRP A 215 -8.34 0.44 20.63
C TRP A 215 -9.51 1.42 20.84
N VAL A 216 -10.57 1.34 20.04
CA VAL A 216 -11.77 2.19 20.18
C VAL A 216 -12.41 2.02 21.57
N GLU A 217 -12.49 0.78 22.08
CA GLU A 217 -13.05 0.51 23.40
C GLU A 217 -12.30 1.24 24.54
N ARG A 218 -10.99 1.49 24.37
CA ARG A 218 -10.16 2.20 25.37
C ARG A 218 -10.36 3.71 25.42
N ILE A 219 -10.95 4.33 24.40
CA ILE A 219 -11.15 5.78 24.31
C ILE A 219 -12.27 6.20 25.27
N ASN A 220 -11.98 6.98 26.31
CA ASN A 220 -12.99 7.42 27.29
C ASN A 220 -13.11 8.95 27.42
#